data_AF-A0A8D9LSE5-F1
#
_entry.id   AF-A0A8D9LSE5-F1
#
_cell.length_a   1.000
_cell.length_b   1.000
_cell.length_c   1.000
_cell.angle_alpha   90.00
_cell.angle_beta   90.00
_cell.angle_gamma   90.00
#
_symmetry.space_group_name_H-M   'P 1'
#
loop_
_entity.id
_entity.type
_entity.pdbx_description
1 polymer ?
#
loop_
_entity_poly.entity_id
_entity_poly.type
_entity_poly.pdbx_seq_one_letter_code
_entity_poly.pdbx_strand_id
1 'polypeptide(L)'
;MIVGPEKCIRILQRNVPNHDLSTLAVGIFNVCIGNDKETSKLFQQFAANHYDLHSDAIVGLGADLEWRLTSFGAPYMNRYGASFKFPDDEVIKSPSCLYGHDYTVDFEGSCKNCKLFWICCNISHIL
;
A
#
# COMPACT_ATOMS: atom_id res chain seq x y z
N MET A 1 -14.56 10.57 15.43
CA MET A 1 -13.32 9.87 15.87
C MET A 1 -12.56 9.48 14.62
N ILE A 2 -11.51 10.23 14.27
CA ILE A 2 -10.67 9.90 13.13
C ILE A 2 -9.77 8.73 13.54
N VAL A 3 -9.91 7.58 12.89
CA VAL A 3 -9.06 6.40 13.12
C VAL A 3 -7.88 6.53 12.17
N GLY A 4 -6.71 6.93 12.70
CA GLY A 4 -5.48 7.00 11.92
C GLY A 4 -4.90 5.62 11.58
N PRO A 5 -3.94 5.54 10.63
CA PRO A 5 -3.27 4.31 10.22
C PRO A 5 -2.74 3.48 11.39
N GLU A 6 -2.23 4.13 12.44
CA GLU A 6 -1.67 3.48 13.63
C GLU A 6 -2.70 2.63 14.38
N LYS A 7 -3.95 3.10 14.45
CA LYS A 7 -5.04 2.36 15.09
C LYS A 7 -5.52 1.21 14.19
N CYS A 8 -5.56 1.41 12.87
CA CYS A 8 -5.86 0.35 11.91
C CYS A 8 -4.82 -0.78 11.97
N ILE A 9 -3.53 -0.44 12.00
CA ILE A 9 -2.41 -1.40 12.16
C ILE A 9 -2.65 -2.28 13.39
N ARG A 10 -2.91 -1.70 14.56
CA ARG A 10 -3.14 -2.48 15.80
C ARG A 10 -4.30 -3.48 15.69
N ILE A 11 -5.37 -3.12 14.99
CA ILE A 11 -6.56 -3.96 14.84
C ILE A 11 -6.33 -5.08 13.82
N LEU A 12 -5.65 -4.78 12.72
CA LEU A 12 -5.42 -5.70 11.61
C LEU A 12 -4.23 -6.63 11.84
N GLN A 13 -3.29 -6.28 12.73
CA GLN A 13 -2.08 -7.07 12.99
C GLN A 13 -2.38 -8.52 13.37
N ARG A 14 -3.48 -8.79 14.07
CA ARG A 14 -3.91 -10.15 14.46
C ARG A 14 -4.24 -11.06 13.27
N ASN A 15 -4.50 -10.48 12.10
CA ASN A 15 -4.81 -11.21 10.88
C ASN A 15 -3.55 -11.46 10.02
N VAL A 16 -2.40 -10.89 10.39
CA VAL A 16 -1.13 -11.02 9.65
C VAL A 16 -0.37 -12.27 10.15
N PRO A 17 0.15 -13.14 9.26
CA PRO A 17 0.09 -13.05 7.80
C PRO A 17 -1.11 -13.77 7.18
N ASN A 18 -2.01 -14.38 7.94
CA ASN A 18 -2.95 -15.36 7.39
C ASN A 18 -4.02 -14.80 6.45
N HIS A 19 -4.29 -13.49 6.49
CA HIS A 19 -5.25 -12.82 5.62
C HIS A 19 -4.54 -11.83 4.69
N ASP A 20 -4.71 -12.01 3.38
CA ASP A 20 -4.02 -11.26 2.33
C ASP A 20 -4.30 -9.75 2.42
N LEU A 21 -5.55 -9.33 2.35
CA LEU A 21 -5.94 -7.93 2.37
C LEU A 21 -5.50 -7.23 3.66
N SER A 22 -5.59 -7.91 4.81
CA SER A 22 -5.12 -7.33 6.08
C SER A 22 -3.60 -7.18 6.10
N THR A 23 -2.86 -8.15 5.55
CA THR A 23 -1.40 -8.09 5.47
C THR A 23 -0.96 -6.98 4.54
N LEU A 24 -1.58 -6.86 3.36
CA LEU A 24 -1.30 -5.77 2.42
C LEU A 24 -1.63 -4.40 3.04
N ALA A 25 -2.80 -4.27 3.68
CA ALA A 25 -3.22 -3.03 4.33
C ALA A 25 -2.26 -2.60 5.45
N VAL A 26 -1.82 -3.52 6.30
CA VAL A 26 -0.86 -3.21 7.37
C VAL A 26 0.49 -2.79 6.78
N GLY A 27 0.95 -3.41 5.69
CA GLY A 27 2.14 -2.96 4.96
C GLY A 27 2.01 -1.53 4.44
N ILE A 28 0.92 -1.23 3.72
CA ILE A 28 0.65 0.11 3.17
C ILE A 28 0.50 1.16 4.26
N PHE A 29 -0.16 0.85 5.38
CA PHE A 29 -0.26 1.78 6.51
C PHE A 29 1.10 2.05 7.15
N ASN A 30 2.01 1.07 7.19
CA ASN A 30 3.38 1.30 7.64
C ASN A 30 4.17 2.20 6.66
N VAL A 31 3.91 2.11 5.34
CA VAL A 31 4.43 3.08 4.36
C VAL A 31 3.93 4.49 4.69
N CYS A 32 2.63 4.66 4.92
CA CYS A 32 2.03 5.97 5.18
C CYS A 32 2.64 6.67 6.41
N ILE A 33 3.00 5.93 7.45
CA ILE A 33 3.63 6.47 8.66
C ILE A 33 5.18 6.48 8.61
N GLY A 34 5.79 6.08 7.49
CA GLY A 34 7.24 6.09 7.30
C GLY A 34 8.02 5.03 8.09
N ASN A 35 7.42 3.86 8.35
CA ASN A 35 8.08 2.76 9.04
C ASN A 35 8.70 1.76 8.05
N ASP A 36 9.79 2.15 7.41
CA ASP A 36 10.45 1.40 6.33
C ASP A 36 10.82 -0.03 6.76
N LYS A 37 11.39 -0.20 7.96
CA LYS A 37 11.83 -1.50 8.48
C LYS A 37 10.69 -2.51 8.62
N GLU A 38 9.56 -2.10 9.20
CA GLU A 38 8.42 -3.01 9.35
C GLU A 38 7.72 -3.23 8.01
N THR A 39 7.69 -2.19 7.15
CA THR A 39 7.13 -2.28 5.80
C THR A 39 7.81 -3.37 4.99
N SER A 40 9.15 -3.37 4.94
CA SER A 40 9.92 -4.36 4.19
C SER A 40 9.70 -5.78 4.70
N LYS A 41 9.66 -5.96 6.03
CA LYS A 41 9.31 -7.24 6.65
C LYS A 41 7.90 -7.71 6.26
N LEU A 42 6.91 -6.82 6.32
CA LEU A 42 5.51 -7.15 6.01
C LEU A 42 5.31 -7.51 4.55
N PHE A 43 5.97 -6.81 3.64
CA PHE A 43 5.87 -7.10 2.21
C PHE A 43 6.64 -8.37 1.80
N GLN A 44 7.78 -8.66 2.42
CA GLN A 44 8.41 -9.99 2.29
C GLN A 44 7.48 -11.10 2.79
N GLN A 45 6.86 -10.88 3.95
CA GLN A 45 5.93 -11.83 4.53
C GLN A 45 4.70 -12.00 3.63
N PHE A 46 4.19 -10.92 3.04
CA PHE A 46 3.10 -10.98 2.06
C PHE A 46 3.49 -11.82 0.85
N ALA A 47 4.64 -11.54 0.23
CA ALA A 47 5.12 -12.27 -0.94
C ALA A 47 5.37 -13.76 -0.66
N ALA A 48 5.80 -14.09 0.55
CA ALA A 48 6.04 -15.47 0.97
C ALA A 48 4.75 -16.27 1.23
N ASN A 49 3.64 -15.62 1.58
CA ASN A 49 2.41 -16.29 2.00
C ASN A 49 1.25 -16.18 1.00
N HIS A 50 1.26 -15.14 0.13
CA HIS A 50 0.13 -14.81 -0.74
C HIS A 50 0.55 -14.68 -2.20
N TYR A 51 0.87 -13.46 -2.64
CA TYR A 51 1.10 -13.15 -4.05
C TYR A 51 2.39 -12.35 -4.21
N ASP A 52 3.02 -12.50 -5.38
CA ASP A 52 4.13 -11.63 -5.79
C ASP A 52 3.68 -10.15 -5.83
N LEU A 53 4.55 -9.25 -5.36
CA LEU A 53 4.24 -7.81 -5.23
C LEU A 53 4.04 -7.10 -6.58
N HIS A 54 4.46 -7.73 -7.68
CA HIS A 54 4.29 -7.25 -9.06
C HIS A 54 3.15 -7.96 -9.80
N SER A 55 2.43 -8.85 -9.13
CA SER A 55 1.30 -9.58 -9.71
C SER A 55 0.07 -8.69 -9.88
N ASP A 56 -0.83 -9.12 -10.77
CA ASP A 56 -2.10 -8.42 -10.97
C ASP A 56 -3.05 -8.57 -9.76
N ALA A 57 -2.83 -9.55 -8.89
CA ALA A 57 -3.58 -9.73 -7.65
C ALA A 57 -3.42 -8.53 -6.69
N ILE A 58 -2.25 -7.88 -6.68
CA ILE A 58 -2.00 -6.67 -5.90
C ILE A 58 -2.91 -5.52 -6.33
N VAL A 59 -3.22 -5.40 -7.62
CA VAL A 59 -4.15 -4.37 -8.13
C VAL A 59 -5.55 -4.60 -7.57
N GLY A 60 -6.04 -5.84 -7.61
CA GLY A 60 -7.35 -6.19 -7.07
C GLY A 60 -7.47 -5.91 -5.57
N LEU A 61 -6.44 -6.31 -4.79
CA LEU A 61 -6.41 -6.05 -3.35
C LEU A 61 -6.26 -4.56 -3.02
N GLY A 62 -5.45 -3.83 -3.79
CA GLY A 62 -5.31 -2.38 -3.66
C GLY A 62 -6.63 -1.66 -3.92
N ALA A 63 -7.34 -2.02 -4.98
CA ALA A 63 -8.65 -1.46 -5.31
C ALA A 63 -9.71 -1.78 -4.23
N ASP A 64 -9.75 -3.02 -3.69
CA ASP A 64 -10.65 -3.36 -2.58
C ASP A 64 -10.33 -2.53 -1.32
N LEU A 65 -9.05 -2.32 -1.03
CA LEU A 65 -8.64 -1.46 0.09
C LEU A 65 -9.05 0.00 -0.12
N GLU A 66 -8.79 0.57 -1.28
CA GLU A 66 -9.21 1.93 -1.64
C GLU A 66 -10.73 2.09 -1.54
N TRP A 67 -11.49 1.13 -2.08
CA TRP A 67 -12.96 1.11 -2.01
C TRP A 67 -13.47 1.08 -0.56
N ARG A 68 -12.86 0.25 0.30
CA ARG A 68 -13.23 0.19 1.72
C ARG A 68 -12.92 1.50 2.43
N LEU A 69 -11.73 2.05 2.23
CA LEU A 69 -11.34 3.31 2.88
C LEU A 69 -12.28 4.47 2.49
N THR A 70 -12.59 4.60 1.21
CA THR A 70 -13.52 5.62 0.69
C THR A 70 -14.95 5.38 1.19
N SER A 71 -15.43 4.14 1.21
CA SER A 71 -16.78 3.77 1.68
C SER A 71 -16.98 4.00 3.19
N PHE A 72 -15.93 3.87 4.00
CA PHE A 72 -15.98 4.17 5.43
C PHE A 72 -15.91 5.67 5.75
N GLY A 73 -15.95 6.53 4.71
CA GLY A 73 -15.90 7.97 4.88
C GLY A 73 -14.58 8.41 5.49
N ALA A 74 -13.47 7.76 5.13
CA ALA A 74 -12.16 8.37 5.34
C ALA A 74 -12.27 9.78 4.76
N PRO A 75 -12.22 10.84 5.60
CA PRO A 75 -12.16 12.17 5.06
C PRO A 75 -10.91 12.14 4.19
N TYR A 76 -10.99 12.54 2.92
CA TYR A 76 -9.81 12.75 2.08
C TYR A 76 -8.94 13.79 2.79
N MET A 77 -8.19 13.34 3.79
CA MET A 77 -7.45 14.19 4.71
C MET A 77 -6.15 14.58 4.04
N ASN A 78 -5.69 13.78 3.07
CA ASN A 78 -4.44 13.96 2.35
C ASN A 78 -3.29 14.24 3.32
N ARG A 79 -3.36 13.64 4.50
CA ARG A 79 -2.47 13.94 5.62
C ARG A 79 -1.11 13.31 5.35
N TYR A 80 -1.12 12.14 4.73
CA TYR A 80 0.08 11.36 4.47
C TYR A 80 0.59 11.53 3.04
N GLY A 81 -0.26 11.98 2.10
CA GLY A 81 0.11 12.19 0.69
C GLY A 81 1.25 13.20 0.51
N ALA A 82 1.25 14.32 1.24
CA ALA A 82 2.32 15.32 1.14
C ALA A 82 3.68 14.81 1.67
N SER A 83 3.67 13.89 2.62
CA SER A 83 4.88 13.28 3.20
C SER A 83 5.16 11.89 2.62
N PHE A 84 4.44 11.49 1.57
CA PHE A 84 4.55 10.15 1.02
C PHE A 84 5.98 9.90 0.53
N LYS A 85 6.57 8.83 1.03
CA LYS A 85 7.85 8.32 0.58
C LYS A 85 7.72 6.81 0.47
N PHE A 86 7.92 6.29 -0.74
CA PHE A 86 7.96 4.86 -0.94
C PHE A 86 9.24 4.28 -0.32
N PRO A 87 9.18 3.10 0.32
CA PRO A 87 10.37 2.46 0.86
C PRO A 87 11.41 2.26 -0.24
N ASP A 88 12.67 2.53 0.10
CA ASP A 88 13.81 2.32 -0.78
C ASP A 88 14.98 1.78 0.05
N ASP A 89 15.00 0.46 0.18
CA ASP A 89 15.99 -0.31 0.92
C ASP A 89 16.42 -1.58 0.15
N GLU A 90 17.09 -2.51 0.84
CA GLU A 90 17.59 -3.74 0.21
C GLU A 90 16.48 -4.71 -0.20
N VAL A 91 15.28 -4.55 0.35
CA VAL A 91 14.14 -5.46 0.20
C VAL A 91 13.14 -4.91 -0.80
N ILE A 92 12.83 -3.62 -0.71
CA ILE A 92 11.93 -2.92 -1.61
C ILE A 92 12.61 -1.69 -2.13
N LYS A 93 12.62 -1.55 -3.45
CA LYS A 93 13.19 -0.39 -4.12
C LYS A 93 12.13 0.40 -4.83
N SER A 94 12.35 1.71 -4.85
CA SER A 94 11.56 2.57 -5.71
C SER A 94 11.74 2.14 -7.17
N PRO A 95 10.64 1.97 -7.93
CA PRO A 95 10.72 1.55 -9.32
C PRO A 95 11.53 2.57 -10.15
N SER A 96 12.57 2.12 -10.85
CA SER A 96 13.41 3.01 -11.66
C SER A 96 12.67 3.65 -12.83
N CYS A 97 11.62 2.99 -13.32
CA CYS A 97 10.78 3.48 -14.41
C CYS A 97 9.64 4.40 -13.95
N LEU A 98 9.61 4.82 -12.68
CA LEU A 98 8.52 5.62 -12.12
C LEU A 98 8.23 6.89 -12.93
N TYR A 99 9.28 7.61 -13.34
CA TYR A 99 9.17 8.85 -14.14
C TYR A 99 9.10 8.61 -15.65
N GLY A 100 9.15 7.35 -16.09
CA GLY A 100 9.09 6.96 -17.50
C GLY A 100 7.69 6.55 -17.98
N HIS A 101 6.69 6.66 -17.12
CA HIS A 101 5.31 6.27 -17.39
C HIS A 101 4.35 7.42 -17.11
N ASP A 102 3.37 7.60 -17.99
CA ASP A 102 2.25 8.51 -17.73
C ASP A 102 1.34 7.91 -16.66
N TYR A 103 0.79 8.75 -15.79
CA TYR A 103 -0.14 8.35 -14.74
C TYR A 103 -1.47 7.95 -15.40
N THR A 104 -1.63 6.67 -15.71
CA THR A 104 -2.93 6.14 -16.16
C THR A 104 -3.69 5.63 -14.94
N VAL A 105 -4.84 6.25 -14.69
CA VAL A 105 -5.77 5.98 -13.57
C VAL A 105 -6.37 4.56 -13.68
N ASP A 106 -6.28 4.00 -14.87
CA ASP A 106 -6.45 2.61 -15.26
C ASP A 106 -5.12 1.85 -15.07
N PHE A 107 -5.09 0.97 -14.07
CA PHE A 107 -4.00 0.01 -13.87
C PHE A 107 -3.84 -0.98 -15.05
N GLU A 108 -4.77 -0.95 -16.00
CA GLU A 108 -4.76 -1.73 -17.24
C GLU A 108 -3.71 -1.13 -18.21
N GLY A 109 -2.56 -1.79 -18.35
CA GLY A 109 -1.40 -1.28 -19.09
C GLY A 109 -0.34 -0.59 -18.22
N SER A 110 -0.60 -0.40 -16.92
CA SER A 110 0.38 0.13 -15.97
C SER A 110 1.58 -0.83 -15.79
N CYS A 111 2.77 -0.24 -15.65
CA CYS A 111 3.99 -1.02 -15.43
C CYS A 111 3.87 -1.84 -14.15
N LYS A 112 4.05 -3.17 -14.25
CA LYS A 112 3.97 -4.11 -13.11
C LYS A 112 4.86 -3.72 -11.94
N ASN A 113 6.01 -3.11 -12.24
CA ASN A 113 6.96 -2.65 -11.23
C ASN A 113 6.44 -1.42 -10.46
N CYS A 114 5.60 -0.58 -11.07
CA CYS A 114 5.07 0.63 -10.46
C CYS A 114 3.74 0.43 -9.71
N LYS A 115 3.06 -0.71 -9.89
CA LYS A 115 1.70 -0.94 -9.34
C LYS A 115 1.64 -0.74 -7.83
N LEU A 116 2.54 -1.38 -7.07
CA LEU A 116 2.59 -1.25 -5.62
C LEU A 116 2.86 0.20 -5.18
N PHE A 117 3.76 0.90 -5.89
CA PHE A 117 4.04 2.31 -5.62
C PHE A 117 2.77 3.15 -5.73
N TRP A 118 2.03 3.01 -6.83
CA TRP A 118 0.83 3.82 -7.09
C TRP A 118 -0.29 3.52 -6.09
N ILE A 119 -0.47 2.25 -5.71
CA ILE A 119 -1.43 1.85 -4.66
C ILE A 119 -1.08 2.52 -3.33
N CYS A 120 0.19 2.46 -2.90
CA CYS A 120 0.64 3.12 -1.68
C CYS A 120 0.43 4.64 -1.74
N CYS A 121 0.75 5.26 -2.88
CA CYS A 121 0.58 6.69 -3.12
C CYS A 121 -0.90 7.09 -3.01
N ASN A 122 -1.80 6.43 -3.74
CA ASN A 122 -3.23 6.71 -3.73
C ASN A 122 -3.83 6.58 -2.32
N ILE A 123 -3.51 5.50 -1.61
CA ILE A 123 -3.99 5.29 -0.24
C ILE A 123 -3.46 6.37 0.71
N SER A 124 -2.21 6.82 0.54
CA SER A 124 -1.67 7.92 1.34
C SER A 124 -2.39 9.26 1.11
N HIS A 125 -2.98 9.47 -0.07
CA HIS A 125 -3.82 10.63 -0.37
C HIS A 125 -5.25 10.52 0.19
N ILE A 126 -5.78 9.31 0.31
CA ILE A 126 -7.07 9.05 0.94
C ILE A 126 -6.98 9.30 2.47
N LEU A 127 -5.87 8.91 3.09
CA LEU A 127 -5.63 8.99 4.54
C LEU A 127 -5.07 10.35 5.00
#